data_AF-A0A8I1MQY7-F1
#
_entry.id   AF-A0A8I1MQY7-F1
#
_cell.length_a   1.000
_cell.length_b   1.000
_cell.length_c   1.000
_cell.angle_alpha   90.00
_cell.angle_beta   90.00
_cell.angle_gamma   90.00
#
_symmetry.space_group_name_H-M   'P 1'
#
loop_
_entity.id
_entity.type
_entity.pdbx_description
1 polymer ?
#
loop_
_entity_poly.entity_id
_entity_poly.type
_entity_poly.pdbx_seq_one_letter_code
_entity_poly.pdbx_strand_id
1 'polypeptide(L)'
;MTTALSPAPFDAARFAEFLRLHHLPARADAGSPEAYWAALTWEQREDTGLDPETLAARYAEFLTLDRPPGREMALHSLDVLRGRDKSGAPERYDLRFAPGDVVCLVGPTGAGKSRLLADIECLAQRDTPTGRQVLINGQPPGDAERFSGESGLVAQISQNMNFVIDLPVGEFLHMHAESRALTDPAPIVDQVLRAAVAMAGEPFDADTQVTQLSGGQSRALMIADAAFLSPKPVVLIDEIENAGVDRRAALDLFVRKGKIVLLSTHDPLLALSGSRRLVIRHGAVQDVITPGPEEQAMVTRLVEIDARLADLRSRLRNGERISAFPA
;
A
#
# COMPACT_ATOMS: atom_id res chain seq x y z
N MET A 1 22.30 -38.09 -4.47
CA MET A 1 22.01 -38.58 -3.11
C MET A 1 21.07 -37.60 -2.47
N THR A 2 19.78 -37.90 -2.53
CA THR A 2 18.69 -37.03 -2.06
C THR A 2 18.63 -37.14 -0.54
N THR A 3 19.08 -36.12 0.16
CA THR A 3 18.88 -35.98 1.61
C THR A 3 17.39 -35.79 1.84
N ALA A 4 16.71 -36.86 2.27
CA ALA A 4 15.36 -36.76 2.81
C ALA A 4 15.42 -35.85 4.04
N LEU A 5 14.85 -34.65 3.92
CA LEU A 5 14.53 -33.79 5.05
C LEU A 5 13.64 -34.61 6.00
N SER A 6 14.09 -34.79 7.24
CA SER A 6 13.26 -35.36 8.29
C SER A 6 11.99 -34.50 8.42
N PRO A 7 10.78 -35.09 8.47
CA PRO A 7 9.56 -34.29 8.57
C PRO A 7 9.61 -33.47 9.86
N ALA A 8 9.42 -32.16 9.73
CA ALA A 8 9.38 -31.25 10.87
C ALA A 8 8.32 -31.73 11.88
N PRO A 9 8.58 -31.63 13.21
CA PRO A 9 7.62 -32.04 14.21
C PRO A 9 6.33 -31.21 14.11
N PHE A 10 5.18 -31.87 14.30
CA PHE A 10 3.87 -31.24 14.28
C PHE A 10 3.75 -30.19 15.40
N ASP A 11 3.45 -28.94 15.03
CA ASP A 11 3.18 -27.84 15.95
C ASP A 11 1.67 -27.48 15.92
N ALA A 12 0.96 -27.75 17.02
CA ALA A 12 -0.48 -27.54 17.10
C ALA A 12 -0.89 -26.06 16.93
N ALA A 13 -0.07 -25.11 17.38
CA ALA A 13 -0.37 -23.69 17.26
C ALA A 13 -0.21 -23.22 15.81
N ARG A 14 0.85 -23.67 15.14
CA ARG A 14 1.07 -23.44 13.70
C ARG A 14 0.01 -24.12 12.86
N PHE A 15 -0.43 -25.31 13.24
CA PHE A 15 -1.50 -26.00 12.52
C PHE A 15 -2.83 -25.26 12.62
N ALA A 16 -3.20 -24.76 13.79
CA ALA A 16 -4.40 -23.94 13.95
C ALA A 16 -4.34 -22.65 13.10
N GLU A 17 -3.16 -22.03 13.00
CA GLU A 17 -2.93 -20.86 12.15
C GLU A 17 -3.03 -21.20 10.66
N PHE A 18 -2.44 -22.31 10.24
CA PHE A 18 -2.57 -22.83 8.88
C PHE A 18 -4.03 -23.05 8.50
N LEU A 19 -4.82 -23.70 9.36
CA LEU A 19 -6.26 -23.90 9.11
C LEU A 19 -6.98 -22.56 8.92
N ARG A 20 -6.68 -21.57 9.77
CA ARG A 20 -7.27 -20.22 9.68
C ARG A 20 -6.91 -19.51 8.37
N LEU A 21 -5.64 -19.53 7.98
CA LEU A 21 -5.15 -18.83 6.78
C LEU A 21 -5.69 -19.46 5.48
N HIS A 22 -5.97 -20.75 5.50
CA HIS A 22 -6.51 -21.47 4.35
C HIS A 22 -8.04 -21.64 4.41
N HIS A 23 -8.73 -20.93 5.33
CA HIS A 23 -10.17 -20.99 5.52
C HIS A 23 -10.72 -22.42 5.73
N LEU A 24 -9.90 -23.27 6.35
CA LEU A 24 -10.26 -24.64 6.67
C LEU A 24 -11.00 -24.68 8.02
N PRO A 25 -11.93 -25.64 8.23
CA PRO A 25 -12.64 -25.80 9.49
C PRO A 25 -11.71 -25.82 10.71
N ALA A 26 -11.94 -24.92 11.67
CA ALA A 26 -11.12 -24.88 12.88
C ALA A 26 -11.35 -26.13 13.75
N ARG A 27 -10.27 -26.79 14.15
CA ARG A 27 -10.34 -27.99 14.98
C ARG A 27 -9.16 -28.06 15.95
N ALA A 28 -9.44 -27.97 17.25
CA ALA A 28 -8.41 -27.84 18.29
C ALA A 28 -7.83 -29.18 18.78
N ASP A 29 -8.44 -30.31 18.39
CA ASP A 29 -8.15 -31.67 18.85
C ASP A 29 -7.26 -32.48 17.88
N ALA A 30 -6.90 -31.91 16.72
CA ALA A 30 -6.10 -32.63 15.73
C ALA A 30 -4.60 -32.64 16.11
N GLY A 31 -4.07 -33.84 16.39
CA GLY A 31 -2.64 -34.05 16.68
C GLY A 31 -1.74 -34.21 15.45
N SER A 32 -2.31 -34.21 14.25
CA SER A 32 -1.60 -34.23 12.96
C SER A 32 -2.54 -33.82 11.80
N PRO A 33 -2.02 -33.46 10.61
CA PRO A 33 -2.86 -33.22 9.42
C PRO A 33 -3.72 -34.43 9.03
N GLU A 34 -3.21 -35.65 9.21
CA GLU A 34 -3.94 -36.88 8.95
C GLU A 34 -5.09 -37.08 9.95
N ALA A 35 -4.85 -36.80 11.24
CA ALA A 35 -5.87 -36.86 12.27
C ALA A 35 -6.97 -35.81 12.04
N TYR A 36 -6.59 -34.61 11.61
CA TYR A 36 -7.54 -33.57 11.18
C TYR A 36 -8.40 -34.06 10.02
N TRP A 37 -7.78 -34.57 8.95
CA TRP A 37 -8.48 -35.04 7.76
C TRP A 37 -9.44 -36.19 8.07
N ALA A 38 -8.99 -37.18 8.85
CA ALA A 38 -9.79 -38.34 9.25
C ALA A 38 -11.05 -37.94 10.03
N ALA A 39 -11.00 -36.80 10.71
CA ALA A 39 -12.05 -36.37 11.60
C ALA A 39 -13.08 -35.43 10.91
N LEU A 40 -12.78 -34.89 9.72
CA LEU A 40 -13.75 -34.13 8.92
C LEU A 40 -14.91 -35.02 8.42
N THR A 41 -16.11 -34.45 8.34
CA THR A 41 -17.24 -35.08 7.65
C THR A 41 -17.02 -35.13 6.13
N TRP A 42 -17.80 -35.92 5.42
CA TRP A 42 -17.71 -36.01 3.97
C TRP A 42 -17.99 -34.66 3.29
N GLU A 43 -19.00 -33.91 3.75
CA GLU A 43 -19.34 -32.56 3.29
C GLU A 43 -18.18 -31.58 3.49
N GLN A 44 -17.58 -31.58 4.69
CA GLN A 44 -16.45 -30.71 5.00
C GLN A 44 -15.22 -31.02 4.11
N ARG A 45 -15.01 -32.29 3.74
CA ARG A 45 -13.91 -32.65 2.83
C ARG A 45 -14.17 -32.12 1.42
N GLU A 46 -15.40 -32.23 0.93
CA GLU A 46 -15.78 -31.73 -0.39
C GLU A 46 -15.65 -30.21 -0.48
N ASP A 47 -16.08 -29.48 0.54
CA ASP A 47 -15.98 -28.01 0.61
C ASP A 47 -14.54 -27.50 0.62
N THR A 48 -13.59 -28.29 1.16
CA THR A 48 -12.17 -27.89 1.17
C THR A 48 -11.51 -28.03 -0.19
N GLY A 49 -12.01 -28.92 -1.06
CA GLY A 49 -11.39 -29.22 -2.37
C GLY A 49 -9.96 -29.77 -2.29
N LEU A 50 -9.55 -30.28 -1.12
CA LEU A 50 -8.21 -30.85 -0.88
C LEU A 50 -8.27 -32.37 -0.76
N ASP A 51 -7.13 -33.00 -0.88
CA ASP A 51 -6.90 -34.40 -0.50
C ASP A 51 -5.90 -34.44 0.68
N PRO A 52 -5.82 -35.55 1.43
CA PRO A 52 -4.96 -35.63 2.62
C PRO A 52 -3.46 -35.44 2.32
N GLU A 53 -2.97 -35.85 1.15
CA GLU A 53 -1.56 -35.69 0.77
C GLU A 53 -1.25 -34.21 0.50
N THR A 54 -2.15 -33.53 -0.22
CA THR A 54 -2.06 -32.10 -0.52
C THR A 54 -2.15 -31.26 0.76
N LEU A 55 -3.02 -31.63 1.71
CA LEU A 55 -3.12 -30.95 3.00
C LEU A 55 -1.79 -31.05 3.78
N ALA A 56 -1.23 -32.25 3.88
CA ALA A 56 0.03 -32.48 4.58
C ALA A 56 1.21 -31.75 3.91
N ALA A 57 1.27 -31.75 2.57
CA ALA A 57 2.29 -31.04 1.81
C ALA A 57 2.22 -29.52 2.03
N ARG A 58 1.01 -28.93 1.96
CA ARG A 58 0.81 -27.49 2.23
C ARG A 58 1.15 -27.12 3.66
N TYR A 59 0.83 -27.97 4.62
CA TYR A 59 1.21 -27.73 6.01
C TYR A 59 2.72 -27.84 6.23
N ALA A 60 3.40 -28.81 5.59
CA ALA A 60 4.85 -28.92 5.65
C ALA A 60 5.54 -27.70 5.03
N GLU A 61 5.02 -27.18 3.91
CA GLU A 61 5.46 -25.91 3.31
C GLU A 61 5.18 -24.72 4.25
N PHE A 62 4.03 -24.70 4.91
CA PHE A 62 3.73 -23.68 5.91
C PHE A 62 4.70 -23.71 7.10
N LEU A 63 5.17 -24.88 7.51
CA LEU A 63 6.17 -25.03 8.58
C LEU A 63 7.58 -24.61 8.15
N THR A 64 7.93 -24.69 6.87
CA THR A 64 9.22 -24.19 6.36
C THR A 64 9.22 -22.67 6.18
N LEU A 65 8.04 -22.04 6.12
CA LEU A 65 7.88 -20.60 6.25
C LEU A 65 8.12 -20.20 7.71
N ASP A 66 9.39 -20.02 8.05
CA ASP A 66 9.88 -19.59 9.37
C ASP A 66 9.34 -18.19 9.71
N ARG A 67 8.10 -18.10 10.19
CA ARG A 67 7.49 -16.83 10.61
C ARG A 67 6.64 -17.01 11.87
N PRO A 68 7.14 -16.70 13.08
CA PRO A 68 6.25 -16.60 14.23
C PRO A 68 5.14 -15.58 13.96
N PRO A 69 3.88 -15.88 14.34
CA PRO A 69 2.79 -14.92 14.22
C PRO A 69 3.11 -13.69 15.08
N GLY A 70 2.97 -12.49 14.51
CA GLY A 70 3.07 -11.24 15.26
C GLY A 70 4.43 -10.54 15.29
N ARG A 71 5.44 -10.97 14.52
CA ARG A 71 6.59 -10.09 14.26
C ARG A 71 6.25 -9.19 13.07
N GLU A 72 5.77 -7.98 13.36
CA GLU A 72 5.88 -6.86 12.42
C GLU A 72 7.35 -6.82 11.99
N MET A 73 7.61 -7.09 10.71
CA MET A 73 8.94 -6.86 10.18
C MET A 73 9.10 -5.34 10.16
N ALA A 74 9.82 -4.82 11.15
CA ALA A 74 10.13 -3.40 11.21
C ALA A 74 10.95 -3.05 9.96
N LEU A 75 10.31 -2.41 9.00
CA LEU A 75 10.99 -1.88 7.83
C LEU A 75 11.83 -0.70 8.28
N HIS A 76 13.15 -0.83 8.23
CA HIS A 76 14.11 0.23 8.52
C HIS A 76 14.64 0.87 7.24
N SER A 77 14.79 0.08 6.17
CA SER A 77 15.09 0.60 4.84
C SER A 77 14.42 -0.20 3.74
N LEU A 78 14.01 0.52 2.70
CA LEU A 78 13.71 -0.03 1.39
C LEU A 78 14.77 0.50 0.42
N ASP A 79 15.62 -0.38 -0.09
CA ASP A 79 16.70 -0.01 -1.00
C ASP A 79 16.34 -0.46 -2.42
N VAL A 80 16.55 0.39 -3.43
CA VAL A 80 16.38 0.06 -4.85
C VAL A 80 17.73 0.19 -5.53
N LEU A 81 18.33 -0.95 -5.84
CA LEU A 81 19.58 -1.03 -6.57
C LEU A 81 19.34 -0.74 -8.06
N ARG A 82 20.29 0.02 -8.61
CA ARG A 82 20.30 0.50 -9.99
C ARG A 82 20.11 -0.62 -11.00
N GLY A 83 19.27 -0.38 -11.99
CA GLY A 83 19.07 -1.24 -13.14
C GLY A 83 19.60 -0.59 -14.41
N ARG A 84 18.75 -0.53 -15.42
CA ARG A 84 18.98 0.03 -16.74
C ARG A 84 17.84 0.95 -17.16
N ASP A 85 18.18 1.93 -17.98
CA ASP A 85 17.23 2.82 -18.62
C ASP A 85 16.56 2.19 -19.86
N LYS A 86 15.70 2.93 -20.56
CA LYS A 86 15.00 2.45 -21.78
C LYS A 86 15.93 2.10 -22.94
N SER A 87 17.16 2.61 -22.94
CA SER A 87 18.17 2.30 -23.96
C SER A 87 19.05 1.11 -23.57
N GLY A 88 18.88 0.56 -22.36
CA GLY A 88 19.72 -0.50 -21.81
C GLY A 88 21.00 0.00 -21.14
N ALA A 89 21.21 1.31 -21.05
CA ALA A 89 22.35 1.90 -20.36
C ALA A 89 22.18 1.78 -18.83
N PRO A 90 23.27 1.58 -18.06
CA PRO A 90 23.18 1.41 -16.62
C PRO A 90 22.73 2.70 -15.92
N GLU A 91 21.90 2.55 -14.89
CA GLU A 91 21.48 3.66 -14.05
C GLU A 91 22.59 4.15 -13.13
N ARG A 92 22.47 5.41 -12.68
CA ARG A 92 23.52 6.10 -11.91
C ARG A 92 23.37 5.98 -10.39
N TYR A 93 22.15 5.80 -9.89
CA TYR A 93 21.84 5.89 -8.47
C TYR A 93 21.29 4.58 -7.94
N ASP A 94 21.79 4.15 -6.78
CA ASP A 94 21.05 3.29 -5.87
C ASP A 94 20.24 4.20 -4.95
N LEU A 95 19.00 3.82 -4.67
CA LEU A 95 18.07 4.60 -3.87
C LEU A 95 17.86 3.92 -2.53
N ARG A 96 17.75 4.70 -1.46
CA ARG A 96 17.41 4.22 -0.13
C ARG A 96 16.30 5.06 0.47
N PHE A 97 15.28 4.40 0.97
CA PHE A 97 14.12 5.01 1.60
C PHE A 97 13.98 4.50 3.02
N ALA A 98 13.61 5.38 3.95
CA ALA A 98 13.41 5.09 5.36
C ALA A 98 11.98 5.48 5.79
N PRO A 99 11.42 4.85 6.84
CA PRO A 99 10.16 5.23 7.44
C PRO A 99 10.02 6.75 7.64
N GLY A 100 8.90 7.32 7.21
CA GLY A 100 8.63 8.76 7.27
C GLY A 100 9.12 9.54 6.04
N ASP A 101 9.88 8.92 5.13
CA ASP A 101 10.26 9.56 3.87
C ASP A 101 9.04 9.78 2.97
N VAL A 102 8.92 11.01 2.46
CA VAL A 102 8.01 11.36 1.36
C VAL A 102 8.85 11.68 0.15
N VAL A 103 8.79 10.84 -0.87
CA VAL A 103 9.61 10.97 -2.07
C VAL A 103 8.74 11.24 -3.28
N CYS A 104 9.00 12.35 -3.96
CA CYS A 104 8.25 12.79 -5.12
C CYS A 104 8.97 12.39 -6.41
N LEU A 105 8.27 11.66 -7.28
CA LEU A 105 8.73 11.25 -8.60
C LEU A 105 8.27 12.32 -9.60
N VAL A 106 9.23 13.00 -10.22
CA VAL A 106 8.96 14.07 -11.18
C VAL A 106 9.59 13.77 -12.53
N GLY A 107 8.93 14.18 -13.60
CA GLY A 107 9.38 13.95 -14.97
C GLY A 107 8.22 13.95 -15.95
N PRO A 108 8.49 14.12 -17.26
CA PRO A 108 7.45 14.16 -18.28
C PRO A 108 6.64 12.85 -18.33
N THR A 109 5.45 12.91 -18.92
CA THR A 109 4.65 11.71 -19.19
C THR A 109 5.46 10.71 -20.01
N GLY A 110 5.40 9.43 -19.63
CA GLY A 110 6.21 8.38 -20.26
C GLY A 110 7.70 8.37 -19.88
N ALA A 111 8.14 9.20 -18.93
CA ALA A 111 9.53 9.18 -18.47
C ALA A 111 9.93 7.90 -17.74
N GLY A 112 8.97 7.14 -17.19
CA GLY A 112 9.22 5.89 -16.44
C GLY A 112 8.85 5.94 -14.96
N LYS A 113 8.10 6.94 -14.49
CA LYS A 113 7.67 7.09 -13.09
C LYS A 113 6.89 5.87 -12.59
N SER A 114 5.79 5.52 -13.26
CA SER A 114 4.98 4.34 -12.93
C SER A 114 5.76 3.04 -13.10
N ARG A 115 6.83 3.03 -13.92
CA ARG A 115 7.71 1.85 -14.04
C ARG A 115 8.55 1.64 -12.79
N LEU A 116 9.11 2.71 -12.21
CA LEU A 116 9.80 2.63 -10.93
C LEU A 116 8.86 2.23 -9.80
N LEU A 117 7.63 2.77 -9.78
CA LEU A 117 6.60 2.35 -8.82
C LEU A 117 6.30 0.85 -8.97
N ALA A 118 6.10 0.35 -10.19
CA ALA A 118 5.85 -1.06 -10.44
C ALA A 118 7.02 -1.97 -10.03
N ASP A 119 8.27 -1.55 -10.25
CA ASP A 119 9.45 -2.30 -9.80
C ASP A 119 9.49 -2.41 -8.26
N ILE A 120 9.04 -1.37 -7.55
CA ILE A 120 8.94 -1.36 -6.08
C ILE A 120 7.76 -2.22 -5.61
N GLU A 121 6.60 -2.09 -6.27
CA GLU A 121 5.38 -2.84 -5.97
C GLU A 121 5.64 -4.35 -5.97
N CYS A 122 6.32 -4.86 -7.00
CA CYS A 122 6.63 -6.29 -7.14
C CYS A 122 7.93 -6.73 -6.44
N LEU A 123 8.59 -5.81 -5.72
CA LEU A 123 9.88 -6.03 -5.07
C LEU A 123 10.90 -6.67 -6.03
N ALA A 124 11.10 -6.05 -7.20
CA ALA A 124 11.86 -6.55 -8.33
C ALA A 124 13.19 -7.21 -7.91
N GLN A 125 13.54 -8.37 -8.48
CA GLN A 125 14.80 -9.09 -8.22
C GLN A 125 15.60 -9.30 -9.51
N ARG A 126 15.83 -8.21 -10.26
CA ARG A 126 16.49 -8.20 -11.58
C ARG A 126 15.73 -8.95 -12.67
N ASP A 127 14.47 -9.27 -12.42
CA ASP A 127 13.57 -10.04 -13.28
C ASP A 127 12.54 -9.16 -14.01
N THR A 128 12.64 -7.85 -13.86
CA THR A 128 11.84 -6.88 -14.60
C THR A 128 12.65 -6.30 -15.76
N PRO A 129 12.01 -5.77 -16.83
CA PRO A 129 12.70 -5.06 -17.91
C PRO A 129 13.74 -4.00 -17.52
N THR A 130 13.66 -3.42 -16.31
CA THR A 130 14.65 -2.44 -15.84
C THR A 130 15.87 -3.12 -15.22
N GLY A 131 15.77 -4.39 -14.80
CA GLY A 131 16.84 -5.11 -14.13
C GLY A 131 17.18 -4.57 -12.73
N ARG A 132 16.30 -3.74 -12.13
CA ARG A 132 16.45 -3.24 -10.76
C ARG A 132 16.32 -4.35 -9.74
N GLN A 133 16.90 -4.14 -8.56
CA GLN A 133 16.73 -5.03 -7.42
C GLN A 133 16.24 -4.25 -6.20
N VAL A 134 15.17 -4.69 -5.58
CA VAL A 134 14.61 -4.09 -4.35
C VAL A 134 15.06 -4.91 -3.15
N LEU A 135 15.56 -4.26 -2.12
CA LEU A 135 15.96 -4.90 -0.87
C LEU A 135 15.14 -4.35 0.29
N ILE A 136 14.83 -5.24 1.23
CA ILE A 136 14.18 -4.94 2.49
C ILE A 136 15.23 -5.06 3.58
N ASN A 137 15.49 -3.98 4.31
CA ASN A 137 16.52 -3.96 5.35
C ASN A 137 17.89 -4.46 4.85
N GLY A 138 18.22 -4.14 3.59
CA GLY A 138 19.45 -4.56 2.92
C GLY A 138 19.49 -6.02 2.45
N GLN A 139 18.41 -6.78 2.55
CA GLN A 139 18.32 -8.18 2.09
C GLN A 139 17.28 -8.35 0.96
N PRO A 140 17.49 -9.30 0.04
CA PRO A 140 16.46 -9.69 -0.91
C PRO A 140 15.17 -10.16 -0.19
N PRO A 141 13.97 -9.86 -0.71
CA PRO A 141 12.74 -10.43 -0.19
C PRO A 141 12.71 -11.95 -0.44
N GLY A 142 12.08 -12.68 0.47
CA GLY A 142 11.61 -14.04 0.25
C GLY A 142 10.32 -14.07 -0.59
N ASP A 143 9.94 -15.27 -1.02
CA ASP A 143 8.80 -15.48 -1.94
C ASP A 143 7.46 -15.00 -1.34
N ALA A 144 7.26 -15.16 -0.03
CA ALA A 144 6.05 -14.69 0.64
C ALA A 144 5.87 -13.17 0.52
N GLU A 145 6.95 -12.38 0.57
CA GLU A 145 6.87 -10.92 0.49
C GLU A 145 6.60 -10.45 -0.95
N ARG A 146 7.07 -11.22 -1.95
CA ARG A 146 6.90 -10.90 -3.37
C ARG A 146 5.56 -11.37 -3.95
N PHE A 147 5.07 -12.51 -3.49
CA PHE A 147 3.96 -13.22 -4.14
C PHE A 147 2.71 -13.39 -3.26
N SER A 148 2.77 -13.10 -1.96
CA SER A 148 1.56 -13.10 -1.13
C SER A 148 0.90 -11.72 -1.06
N GLY A 149 -0.42 -11.67 -1.30
CA GLY A 149 -1.19 -10.41 -1.27
C GLY A 149 -1.22 -9.76 0.13
N GLU A 150 -1.25 -10.59 1.18
CA GLU A 150 -1.33 -10.14 2.58
C GLU A 150 0.04 -9.81 3.20
N SER A 151 1.12 -10.52 2.86
CA SER A 151 2.46 -10.21 3.38
C SER A 151 3.21 -9.18 2.54
N GLY A 152 2.65 -8.74 1.41
CA GLY A 152 3.23 -7.70 0.58
C GLY A 152 3.43 -6.41 1.39
N LEU A 153 4.61 -5.80 1.26
CA LEU A 153 4.99 -4.59 2.03
C LEU A 153 4.46 -3.29 1.42
N VAL A 154 3.88 -3.37 0.24
CA VAL A 154 3.53 -2.22 -0.60
C VAL A 154 2.02 -2.11 -0.76
N ALA A 155 1.47 -0.97 -0.36
CA ALA A 155 0.12 -0.54 -0.69
C ALA A 155 0.18 0.43 -1.88
N GLN A 156 -0.62 0.20 -2.91
CA GLN A 156 -0.72 1.11 -4.05
C GLN A 156 -2.07 1.80 -4.08
N ILE A 157 -2.05 3.12 -4.22
CA ILE A 157 -3.23 3.95 -4.46
C ILE A 157 -3.16 4.42 -5.92
N SER A 158 -3.93 3.75 -6.76
CA SER A 158 -3.97 3.99 -8.20
C SER A 158 -4.82 5.22 -8.58
N GLN A 159 -4.55 5.77 -9.78
CA GLN A 159 -5.27 6.92 -10.34
C GLN A 159 -6.77 6.67 -10.47
N ASN A 160 -7.17 5.52 -11.01
CA ASN A 160 -8.59 5.16 -11.18
C ASN A 160 -8.99 4.18 -10.08
N MET A 161 -9.85 4.63 -9.17
CA MET A 161 -10.41 3.79 -8.11
C MET A 161 -11.87 3.49 -8.45
N ASN A 162 -12.13 2.29 -8.95
CA ASN A 162 -13.49 1.83 -9.20
C ASN A 162 -13.83 0.77 -8.17
N PHE A 163 -14.76 1.09 -7.26
CA PHE A 163 -15.33 0.08 -6.38
C PHE A 163 -16.25 -0.81 -7.19
N VAL A 164 -15.98 -2.11 -7.16
CA VAL A 164 -16.80 -3.15 -7.84
C VAL A 164 -17.84 -3.74 -6.88
N ILE A 165 -17.77 -3.37 -5.60
CA ILE A 165 -18.63 -3.88 -4.54
C ILE A 165 -19.58 -2.77 -4.12
N ASP A 166 -20.86 -3.09 -4.01
CA ASP A 166 -21.91 -2.15 -3.59
C ASP A 166 -22.24 -2.40 -2.12
N LEU A 167 -21.51 -1.73 -1.23
CA LEU A 167 -21.73 -1.82 0.21
C LEU A 167 -21.54 -0.47 0.92
N PRO A 168 -22.12 -0.30 2.12
CA PRO A 168 -21.91 0.90 2.93
C PRO A 168 -20.44 1.09 3.30
N VAL A 169 -19.99 2.35 3.38
CA VAL A 169 -18.62 2.71 3.78
C VAL A 169 -18.24 2.09 5.13
N GLY A 170 -19.15 2.07 6.09
CA GLY A 170 -18.92 1.48 7.42
C GLY A 170 -18.60 -0.02 7.33
N GLU A 171 -19.43 -0.76 6.59
CA GLU A 171 -19.22 -2.19 6.36
C GLU A 171 -17.91 -2.46 5.61
N PHE A 172 -17.52 -1.60 4.67
CA PHE A 172 -16.28 -1.72 3.92
C PHE A 172 -15.07 -1.60 4.84
N LEU A 173 -15.09 -0.59 5.70
CA LEU A 173 -14.03 -0.38 6.68
C LEU A 173 -13.99 -1.49 7.74
N HIS A 174 -15.15 -2.01 8.16
CA HIS A 174 -15.23 -3.17 9.05
C HIS A 174 -14.61 -4.41 8.40
N MET A 175 -14.97 -4.74 7.16
CA MET A 175 -14.38 -5.85 6.42
C MET A 175 -12.85 -5.73 6.31
N HIS A 176 -12.34 -4.51 6.08
CA HIS A 176 -10.91 -4.24 6.08
C HIS A 176 -10.27 -4.42 7.47
N ALA A 177 -10.93 -4.00 8.54
CA ALA A 177 -10.43 -4.17 9.89
C ALA A 177 -10.43 -5.66 10.33
N GLU A 178 -11.47 -6.40 9.96
CA GLU A 178 -11.62 -7.83 10.26
C GLU A 178 -10.63 -8.71 9.50
N SER A 179 -10.33 -8.39 8.23
CA SER A 179 -9.29 -9.11 7.46
C SER A 179 -7.91 -9.00 8.11
N ARG A 180 -7.72 -8.04 9.02
CA ARG A 180 -6.50 -7.82 9.79
C ARG A 180 -6.58 -8.34 11.23
N ALA A 181 -7.61 -9.13 11.54
CA ALA A 181 -7.85 -9.76 12.84
C ALA A 181 -7.90 -8.77 14.02
N LEU A 182 -8.39 -7.54 13.79
CA LEU A 182 -8.60 -6.57 14.87
C LEU A 182 -9.76 -7.00 15.77
N THR A 183 -9.51 -7.09 17.08
CA THR A 183 -10.48 -7.59 18.08
C THR A 183 -11.64 -6.63 18.34
N ASP A 184 -11.41 -5.32 18.18
CA ASP A 184 -12.43 -4.28 18.31
C ASP A 184 -12.24 -3.23 17.20
N PRO A 185 -12.87 -3.42 16.02
CA PRO A 185 -12.65 -2.57 14.85
C PRO A 185 -13.38 -1.21 14.95
N ALA A 186 -14.39 -1.06 15.81
CA ALA A 186 -15.25 0.13 15.80
C ALA A 186 -14.49 1.45 16.02
N PRO A 187 -13.57 1.58 16.99
CA PRO A 187 -12.83 2.83 17.21
C PRO A 187 -11.94 3.24 16.03
N ILE A 188 -11.32 2.26 15.35
CA ILE A 188 -10.42 2.54 14.23
C ILE A 188 -11.20 2.87 12.96
N VAL A 189 -12.35 2.20 12.73
CA VAL A 189 -13.26 2.49 11.61
C VAL A 189 -13.77 3.93 11.69
N ASP A 190 -14.22 4.34 12.88
CA ASP A 190 -14.67 5.70 13.15
C ASP A 190 -13.53 6.74 12.97
N GLN A 191 -12.30 6.40 13.34
CA GLN A 191 -11.13 7.23 13.06
C GLN A 191 -10.84 7.35 11.56
N VAL A 192 -10.94 6.26 10.80
CA VAL A 192 -10.74 6.25 9.34
C VAL A 192 -11.79 7.13 8.66
N LEU A 193 -13.07 6.95 9.00
CA LEU A 193 -14.17 7.72 8.42
C LEU A 193 -14.00 9.21 8.65
N ARG A 194 -13.69 9.63 9.89
CA ARG A 194 -13.43 11.04 10.20
C ARG A 194 -12.29 11.63 9.38
N ALA A 195 -11.18 10.91 9.26
CA ALA A 195 -10.04 11.37 8.48
C ALA A 195 -10.39 11.50 6.98
N ALA A 196 -11.16 10.55 6.46
CA ALA A 196 -11.60 10.55 5.07
C ALA A 196 -12.54 11.73 4.77
N VAL A 197 -13.55 11.98 5.62
CA VAL A 197 -14.48 13.11 5.47
C VAL A 197 -13.74 14.45 5.55
N ALA A 198 -12.85 14.61 6.53
CA ALA A 198 -12.06 15.83 6.67
C ALA A 198 -11.18 16.11 5.43
N MET A 199 -10.60 15.06 4.85
CA MET A 199 -9.73 15.17 3.68
C MET A 199 -10.50 15.37 2.37
N ALA A 200 -11.70 14.82 2.25
CA ALA A 200 -12.57 15.01 1.09
C ALA A 200 -13.13 16.44 1.02
N GLY A 201 -13.33 17.10 2.17
CA GLY A 201 -13.93 18.44 2.27
C GLY A 201 -15.43 18.47 1.98
N GLU A 202 -16.03 17.34 1.64
CA GLU A 202 -17.47 17.15 1.41
C GLU A 202 -17.99 15.99 2.24
N PRO A 203 -19.16 16.13 2.89
CA PRO A 203 -19.66 15.14 3.84
C PRO A 203 -20.09 13.85 3.14
N PHE A 204 -19.85 12.73 3.81
CA PHE A 204 -20.44 11.41 3.60
C PHE A 204 -20.38 10.65 4.94
N ASP A 205 -21.14 9.57 5.07
CA ASP A 205 -21.27 8.82 6.31
C ASP A 205 -21.02 7.32 6.11
N ALA A 206 -21.14 6.55 7.19
CA ALA A 206 -20.95 5.11 7.18
C ALA A 206 -22.01 4.36 6.35
N ASP A 207 -23.19 4.95 6.17
CA ASP A 207 -24.33 4.34 5.46
C ASP A 207 -24.29 4.64 3.95
N THR A 208 -23.49 5.62 3.55
CA THR A 208 -23.24 5.97 2.15
C THR A 208 -22.63 4.78 1.42
N GLN A 209 -23.14 4.45 0.22
CA GLN A 209 -22.59 3.37 -0.58
C GLN A 209 -21.23 3.78 -1.17
N VAL A 210 -20.24 2.88 -1.14
CA VAL A 210 -18.90 3.17 -1.71
C VAL A 210 -18.96 3.50 -3.20
N THR A 211 -19.95 2.97 -3.92
CA THR A 211 -20.22 3.22 -5.34
C THR A 211 -20.80 4.62 -5.61
N GLN A 212 -21.36 5.27 -4.59
CA GLN A 212 -21.95 6.62 -4.69
C GLN A 212 -20.94 7.73 -4.37
N LEU A 213 -19.77 7.38 -3.82
CA LEU A 213 -18.73 8.35 -3.50
C LEU A 213 -18.18 9.01 -4.77
N SER A 214 -18.01 10.33 -4.72
CA SER A 214 -17.26 11.04 -5.75
C SER A 214 -15.82 10.53 -5.82
N GLY A 215 -15.11 10.81 -6.92
CA GLY A 215 -13.70 10.42 -7.06
C GLY A 215 -12.80 10.92 -5.93
N GLY A 216 -13.10 12.10 -5.36
CA GLY A 216 -12.39 12.64 -4.21
C GLY A 216 -12.69 11.94 -2.91
N GLN A 217 -13.97 11.71 -2.62
CA GLN A 217 -14.38 10.96 -1.43
C GLN A 217 -13.83 9.53 -1.44
N SER A 218 -13.94 8.84 -2.57
CA SER A 218 -13.36 7.51 -2.80
C SER A 218 -11.86 7.48 -2.52
N ARG A 219 -11.11 8.47 -3.01
CA ARG A 219 -9.66 8.53 -2.79
C ARG A 219 -9.30 8.88 -1.34
N ALA A 220 -10.03 9.81 -0.72
CA ALA A 220 -9.85 10.16 0.68
C ALA A 220 -10.10 8.97 1.60
N LEU A 221 -11.14 8.17 1.31
CA LEU A 221 -11.45 6.92 2.01
C LEU A 221 -10.28 5.93 1.90
N MET A 222 -9.78 5.69 0.69
CA MET A 222 -8.66 4.76 0.47
C MET A 222 -7.34 5.24 1.08
N ILE A 223 -7.08 6.55 1.09
CA ILE A 223 -5.91 7.11 1.78
C ILE A 223 -6.02 6.89 3.29
N ALA A 224 -7.19 7.18 3.87
CA ALA A 224 -7.43 6.97 5.30
C ALA A 224 -7.34 5.48 5.67
N ASP A 225 -7.97 4.60 4.89
CA ASP A 225 -7.86 3.14 5.03
C ASP A 225 -6.39 2.67 4.97
N ALA A 226 -5.65 3.11 3.94
CA ALA A 226 -4.25 2.77 3.78
C ALA A 226 -3.35 3.32 4.91
N ALA A 227 -3.73 4.43 5.54
CA ALA A 227 -2.96 5.00 6.63
C ALA A 227 -3.24 4.34 7.99
N PHE A 228 -4.49 3.98 8.26
CA PHE A 228 -4.93 3.50 9.57
C PHE A 228 -5.04 1.98 9.65
N LEU A 229 -5.63 1.35 8.62
CA LEU A 229 -5.90 -0.08 8.62
C LEU A 229 -4.77 -0.85 7.94
N SER A 230 -4.20 -0.35 6.83
CA SER A 230 -3.14 -1.11 6.15
C SER A 230 -1.87 -1.27 7.00
N PRO A 231 -1.40 -2.52 7.25
CA PRO A 231 -0.13 -2.77 7.95
C PRO A 231 1.08 -2.51 7.05
N LYS A 232 0.85 -2.25 5.75
CA LYS A 232 1.92 -2.11 4.75
C LYS A 232 2.74 -0.84 5.03
N PRO A 233 4.07 -0.95 5.22
CA PRO A 233 4.92 0.18 5.58
C PRO A 233 5.26 1.09 4.38
N VAL A 234 5.07 0.62 3.15
CA VAL A 234 5.33 1.39 1.92
C VAL A 234 4.00 1.72 1.24
N VAL A 235 3.83 2.98 0.86
CA VAL A 235 2.67 3.48 0.12
C VAL A 235 3.15 4.10 -1.19
N LEU A 236 2.64 3.58 -2.30
CA LEU A 236 2.85 4.11 -3.64
C LEU A 236 1.60 4.86 -4.08
N ILE A 237 1.77 6.08 -4.57
CA ILE A 237 0.66 6.92 -5.03
C ILE A 237 0.97 7.38 -6.45
N ASP A 238 0.08 7.13 -7.39
CA ASP A 238 0.20 7.66 -8.75
C ASP A 238 -0.82 8.79 -8.95
N GLU A 239 -0.34 10.03 -9.15
CA GLU A 239 -1.10 11.26 -9.43
C GLU A 239 -2.29 11.54 -8.49
N ILE A 240 -2.00 11.93 -7.25
CA ILE A 240 -3.02 12.32 -6.27
C ILE A 240 -3.69 13.67 -6.61
N GLU A 241 -3.07 14.50 -7.44
CA GLU A 241 -3.52 15.87 -7.68
C GLU A 241 -4.90 16.00 -8.31
N ASN A 242 -5.34 14.97 -9.04
CA ASN A 242 -6.62 14.95 -9.76
C ASN A 242 -7.83 14.59 -8.87
N ALA A 243 -7.66 14.53 -7.54
CA ALA A 243 -8.66 13.95 -6.65
C ALA A 243 -9.72 14.91 -6.10
N GLY A 244 -9.45 16.20 -6.02
CA GLY A 244 -10.26 17.07 -5.15
C GLY A 244 -10.19 16.71 -3.66
N VAL A 245 -9.09 16.08 -3.22
CA VAL A 245 -8.78 15.82 -1.81
C VAL A 245 -7.74 16.81 -1.29
N ASP A 246 -7.71 17.04 0.01
CA ASP A 246 -6.59 17.73 0.66
C ASP A 246 -5.33 16.84 0.61
N ARG A 247 -4.51 17.11 -0.41
CA ARG A 247 -3.30 16.36 -0.73
C ARG A 247 -2.26 16.45 0.39
N ARG A 248 -2.26 17.53 1.19
CA ARG A 248 -1.30 17.70 2.29
C ARG A 248 -1.73 16.93 3.51
N ALA A 249 -3.01 17.02 3.87
CA ALA A 249 -3.57 16.20 4.92
C ALA A 249 -3.32 14.70 4.66
N ALA A 250 -3.42 14.27 3.39
CA ALA A 250 -3.08 12.91 2.97
C ALA A 250 -1.61 12.54 3.26
N LEU A 251 -0.65 13.37 2.84
CA LEU A 251 0.78 13.09 3.06
C LEU A 251 1.16 13.14 4.55
N ASP A 252 0.69 14.15 5.27
CA ASP A 252 0.92 14.29 6.70
C ASP A 252 0.39 13.08 7.47
N LEU A 253 -0.75 12.52 7.03
CA LEU A 253 -1.32 11.34 7.63
C LEU A 253 -0.39 10.12 7.49
N PHE A 254 0.20 9.89 6.32
CA PHE A 254 1.15 8.80 6.12
C PHE A 254 2.46 9.01 6.89
N VAL A 255 2.98 10.24 6.93
CA VAL A 255 4.19 10.58 7.69
C VAL A 255 3.99 10.34 9.18
N ARG A 256 2.86 10.78 9.76
CA ARG A 256 2.52 10.51 11.16
C ARG A 256 2.41 9.02 11.49
N LYS A 257 2.11 8.19 10.48
CA LYS A 257 2.04 6.73 10.60
C LYS A 257 3.39 6.04 10.30
N GLY A 258 4.46 6.81 10.11
CA GLY A 258 5.81 6.29 9.88
C GLY A 258 5.96 5.55 8.56
N LYS A 259 5.09 5.80 7.57
CA LYS A 259 5.13 5.09 6.29
C LYS A 259 6.17 5.69 5.36
N ILE A 260 6.73 4.87 4.49
CA ILE A 260 7.51 5.32 3.33
C ILE A 260 6.51 5.66 2.23
N VAL A 261 6.51 6.88 1.73
CA VAL A 261 5.60 7.32 0.68
C VAL A 261 6.39 7.65 -0.58
N LEU A 262 6.08 6.98 -1.69
CA LEU A 262 6.54 7.38 -3.01
C LEU A 262 5.34 7.86 -3.83
N LEU A 263 5.38 9.11 -4.28
CA LEU A 263 4.29 9.70 -5.03
C LEU A 263 4.76 10.22 -6.38
N SER A 264 4.06 9.84 -7.45
CA SER A 264 4.20 10.45 -8.77
C SER A 264 3.28 11.66 -8.84
N THR A 265 3.81 12.82 -9.21
CA THR A 265 3.03 14.05 -9.28
C THR A 265 3.58 15.04 -10.30
N HIS A 266 2.66 15.84 -10.84
CA HIS A 266 2.87 17.02 -11.64
C HIS A 266 2.52 18.30 -10.88
N ASP A 267 2.04 18.20 -9.64
CA ASP A 267 1.73 19.31 -8.76
C ASP A 267 3.00 19.89 -8.12
N PRO A 268 3.35 21.16 -8.38
CA PRO A 268 4.51 21.81 -7.78
C PRO A 268 4.48 21.82 -6.25
N LEU A 269 3.29 21.97 -5.65
CA LEU A 269 3.13 22.03 -4.21
C LEU A 269 3.54 20.69 -3.57
N LEU A 270 3.09 19.57 -4.14
CA LEU A 270 3.46 18.24 -3.66
C LEU A 270 4.92 17.93 -3.94
N ALA A 271 5.40 18.23 -5.15
CA ALA A 271 6.79 18.01 -5.52
C ALA A 271 7.75 18.72 -4.55
N LEU A 272 7.40 19.92 -4.08
CA LEU A 272 8.22 20.70 -3.15
C LEU A 272 7.99 20.34 -1.67
N SER A 273 6.86 19.71 -1.33
CA SER A 273 6.56 19.33 0.05
C SER A 273 7.21 18.00 0.49
N GLY A 274 7.68 17.19 -0.47
CA GLY A 274 8.38 15.94 -0.17
C GLY A 274 9.79 16.15 0.39
N SER A 275 10.29 15.17 1.13
CA SER A 275 11.67 15.14 1.64
C SER A 275 12.72 15.13 0.52
N ARG A 276 12.40 14.49 -0.62
CA ARG A 276 13.28 14.33 -1.77
C ARG A 276 12.47 14.27 -3.07
N ARG A 277 13.06 14.76 -4.17
CA ARG A 277 12.53 14.60 -5.53
C ARG A 277 13.46 13.73 -6.37
N LEU A 278 12.90 12.70 -6.98
CA LEU A 278 13.58 11.87 -7.96
C LEU A 278 13.22 12.36 -9.36
N VAL A 279 14.21 12.88 -10.08
CA VAL A 279 14.02 13.36 -11.46
C VAL A 279 14.18 12.19 -12.41
N ILE A 280 13.07 11.76 -13.02
CA ILE A 280 13.05 10.60 -13.93
C ILE A 280 13.08 11.06 -15.37
N ARG A 281 14.01 10.50 -16.16
CA ARG A 281 14.12 10.69 -17.61
C ARG A 281 14.54 9.38 -18.28
N HIS A 282 14.01 9.12 -19.48
CA HIS A 282 14.35 7.94 -20.29
C HIS A 282 14.31 6.59 -19.55
N GLY A 283 13.46 6.43 -18.53
CA GLY A 283 13.29 5.20 -17.75
C GLY A 283 14.12 5.11 -16.48
N ALA A 284 14.96 6.10 -16.18
CA ALA A 284 15.92 6.07 -15.08
C ALA A 284 15.85 7.31 -14.21
N VAL A 285 16.33 7.17 -12.96
CA VAL A 285 16.59 8.33 -12.10
C VAL A 285 17.83 9.05 -12.62
N GLN A 286 17.64 10.27 -13.08
CA GLN A 286 18.69 11.14 -13.61
C GLN A 286 19.32 12.02 -12.51
N ASP A 287 18.52 12.39 -11.52
CA ASP A 287 18.95 13.24 -10.41
C ASP A 287 18.11 13.01 -9.15
N VAL A 288 18.69 13.31 -7.99
CA VAL A 288 18.06 13.20 -6.68
C VAL A 288 18.21 14.54 -5.96
N ILE A 289 17.12 15.30 -5.88
CA ILE A 289 17.14 16.65 -5.32
C ILE A 289 16.53 16.62 -3.92
N THR A 290 17.28 17.13 -2.94
CA THR A 290 16.74 17.41 -1.61
C THR A 290 16.35 18.90 -1.57
N PRO A 291 15.11 19.27 -1.22
CA PRO A 291 14.70 20.66 -1.21
C PRO A 291 15.57 21.52 -0.29
N GLY A 292 16.03 22.66 -0.80
CA GLY A 292 16.79 23.65 -0.05
C GLY A 292 15.89 24.65 0.68
N PRO A 293 16.46 25.53 1.53
CA PRO A 293 15.70 26.55 2.25
C PRO A 293 14.97 27.53 1.33
N GLU A 294 15.53 27.83 0.16
CA GLU A 294 14.89 28.69 -0.84
C GLU A 294 13.62 28.05 -1.42
N GLU A 295 13.67 26.76 -1.76
CA GLU A 295 12.50 26.01 -2.22
C GLU A 295 11.45 25.90 -1.11
N GLN A 296 11.88 25.68 0.13
CA GLN A 296 10.97 25.62 1.28
C GLN A 296 10.24 26.96 1.51
N ALA A 297 10.92 28.09 1.32
CA ALA A 297 10.28 29.41 1.37
C ALA A 297 9.24 29.60 0.26
N MET A 298 9.49 29.02 -0.93
CA MET A 298 8.52 29.04 -2.03
C MET A 298 7.30 28.16 -1.77
N VAL A 299 7.43 27.08 -0.99
CA VAL A 299 6.28 26.25 -0.60
C VAL A 299 5.20 27.09 0.05
N THR A 300 5.53 27.92 1.05
CA THR A 300 4.55 28.79 1.75
C THR A 300 3.79 29.68 0.77
N ARG A 301 4.50 30.31 -0.16
CA ARG A 301 3.88 31.17 -1.16
C ARG A 301 2.98 30.40 -2.13
N LEU A 302 3.37 29.18 -2.50
CA LEU A 302 2.53 28.30 -3.33
C LEU A 302 1.26 27.88 -2.60
N VAL A 303 1.29 27.70 -1.27
CA VAL A 303 0.08 27.43 -0.47
C VAL A 303 -0.93 28.56 -0.61
N GLU A 304 -0.47 29.79 -0.45
CA GLU A 304 -1.34 30.96 -0.51
C GLU A 304 -1.99 31.08 -1.89
N ILE A 305 -1.21 30.83 -2.95
CA ILE A 305 -1.72 30.83 -4.32
C ILE A 305 -2.73 29.70 -4.53
N ASP A 306 -2.43 28.48 -4.08
CA ASP A 306 -3.33 27.33 -4.24
C ASP A 306 -4.64 27.53 -3.48
N ALA A 307 -4.59 28.05 -2.25
CA ALA A 307 -5.78 28.38 -1.45
C ALA A 307 -6.68 29.41 -2.15
N ARG A 308 -6.09 30.47 -2.75
CA ARG A 308 -6.85 31.46 -3.53
C ARG A 308 -7.47 30.87 -4.78
N LEU A 309 -6.76 29.96 -5.46
CA LEU A 309 -7.30 29.25 -6.62
C LEU A 309 -8.42 28.28 -6.22
N ALA A 310 -8.30 27.61 -5.07
CA ALA A 310 -9.33 26.74 -4.53
C ALA A 310 -10.61 27.51 -4.16
N ASP A 311 -10.49 28.67 -3.49
CA ASP A 311 -11.61 29.56 -3.22
C ASP A 311 -12.30 29.99 -4.51
N LEU A 312 -11.52 30.45 -5.50
CA LEU A 312 -12.05 30.87 -6.80
C LEU A 312 -12.82 29.74 -7.50
N ARG A 313 -12.28 28.51 -7.49
CA ARG A 313 -12.97 27.33 -8.04
C ARG A 313 -14.27 27.04 -7.30
N SER A 314 -14.28 27.14 -5.97
CA SER A 314 -15.46 26.92 -5.14
C SER A 314 -16.57 27.92 -5.47
N ARG A 315 -16.24 29.21 -5.52
CA ARG A 315 -17.18 30.29 -5.88
C ARG A 315 -17.78 30.09 -7.26
N LEU A 316 -16.95 29.76 -8.25
CA LEU A 316 -17.41 29.43 -9.61
C LEU A 316 -18.33 28.22 -9.63
N ARG A 317 -17.98 27.15 -8.90
CA ARG A 317 -18.81 25.93 -8.78
C ARG A 317 -20.18 26.23 -8.17
N ASN A 318 -20.26 27.19 -7.26
CA ASN A 318 -21.51 27.65 -6.64
C ASN A 318 -22.28 28.67 -7.49
N GLY A 319 -21.79 28.99 -8.70
CA GLY A 319 -22.46 29.90 -9.63
C GLY A 319 -22.25 31.39 -9.33
N GLU A 320 -21.28 31.74 -8.48
CA GLU A 320 -20.96 33.14 -8.21
C GLU A 320 -20.30 33.82 -9.41
N ARG A 321 -20.59 35.12 -9.59
CA ARG A 321 -19.89 35.94 -10.57
C ARG A 321 -18.54 36.39 -10.01
N ILE A 322 -17.49 36.25 -10.81
CA ILE A 322 -16.14 36.70 -10.48
C ILE A 322 -15.90 38.06 -11.14
N SER A 323 -15.81 39.12 -10.33
CA SER A 323 -15.53 40.47 -10.79
C SER A 323 -14.08 40.92 -10.60
N ALA A 324 -13.30 40.19 -9.79
CA ALA A 324 -11.88 40.43 -9.55
C ALA A 324 -11.21 39.16 -8.98
N PHE A 325 -9.88 39.05 -9.13
CA PHE A 325 -9.10 38.00 -8.46
C PHE A 325 -8.91 38.35 -6.96
N PRO A 326 -9.05 37.37 -6.05
CA PRO A 326 -8.74 37.58 -4.64
C PRO A 326 -7.26 37.96 -4.46
N ALA A 327 -7.05 39.03 -3.68
CA ALA A 327 -5.75 39.65 -3.45
C ALA A 327 -4.81 38.81 -2.59
#